data_AF-A0A842NAF8-F1
#
_entry.id   AF-A0A842NAF8-F1
#
_cell.length_a   1.000
_cell.length_b   1.000
_cell.length_c   1.000
_cell.angle_alpha   90.00
_cell.angle_beta   90.00
_cell.angle_gamma   90.00
#
_symmetry.space_group_name_H-M   'P 1'
#
loop_
_entity.id
_entity.type
_entity.pdbx_description
1 polymer ?
#
loop_
_entity_poly.entity_id
_entity_poly.type
_entity_poly.pdbx_seq_one_letter_code
_entity_poly.pdbx_strand_id
1 'polypeptide(L)'
;MLDEEMSLKRQYVYVVAICLSVIIAGAIIAYNPFQEKEDDNVFKFPSGIPPSLGMGYATSLGEGDVNSIQVSGQGSVSATATQATLTLGAWTEDPVAAEAVEDNALLMTSIIDAIMGLGIEEDKIKTVTYSVSTNYDWEARAVIGYR
;
A
#
# COMPACT_ATOMS: atom_id res chain seq x y z
N MET A 1 -55.63 1.58 22.81
CA MET A 1 -54.65 2.67 23.07
C MET A 1 -53.21 2.19 23.13
N LEU A 2 -52.93 0.92 23.49
CA LEU A 2 -51.56 0.36 23.56
C LEU A 2 -51.02 -0.20 22.22
N ASP A 3 -51.87 -0.57 21.27
CA ASP A 3 -51.44 -1.10 19.95
C ASP A 3 -50.91 -0.02 19.00
N GLU A 4 -51.40 1.21 19.12
CA GLU A 4 -51.02 2.33 18.24
C GLU A 4 -49.63 2.87 18.58
N GLU A 5 -49.27 2.87 19.88
CA GLU A 5 -47.95 3.26 20.38
C GLU A 5 -46.85 2.26 19.94
N MET A 6 -47.19 0.97 19.87
CA MET A 6 -46.28 -0.10 19.41
C MET A 6 -45.98 -0.01 17.90
N SER A 7 -46.95 0.40 17.09
CA SER A 7 -46.77 0.60 15.64
C SER A 7 -45.88 1.82 15.34
N LEU A 8 -46.11 2.92 16.06
CA LEU A 8 -45.32 4.16 15.95
C LEU A 8 -43.86 3.97 16.35
N LYS A 9 -43.59 3.24 17.45
CA LYS A 9 -42.21 2.91 17.87
C LYS A 9 -41.49 2.06 16.82
N ARG A 10 -42.19 1.09 16.22
CA ARG A 10 -41.63 0.24 15.18
C ARG A 10 -41.34 1.02 13.89
N GLN A 11 -42.23 1.93 13.48
CA GLN A 11 -42.00 2.81 12.32
C GLN A 11 -40.85 3.81 12.57
N TYR A 12 -40.75 4.36 13.78
CA TYR A 12 -39.66 5.25 14.18
C TYR A 12 -38.29 4.55 14.12
N VAL A 13 -38.21 3.29 14.56
CA VAL A 13 -36.98 2.48 14.49
C VAL A 13 -36.55 2.27 13.04
N TYR A 14 -37.47 1.99 12.11
CA TYR A 14 -37.12 1.83 10.69
C TYR A 14 -36.63 3.15 10.05
N VAL A 15 -37.27 4.28 10.37
CA VAL A 15 -36.85 5.59 9.85
C VAL A 15 -35.46 5.98 10.38
N VAL A 16 -35.19 5.75 11.66
CA VAL A 16 -33.87 6.00 12.26
C VAL A 16 -32.81 5.07 11.66
N ALA A 17 -33.13 3.80 11.41
CA ALA A 17 -32.20 2.86 10.77
C ALA A 17 -31.85 3.29 9.33
N ILE A 18 -32.83 3.76 8.54
CA ILE A 18 -32.59 4.27 7.18
C ILE A 18 -31.73 5.53 7.24
N CYS A 19 -32.03 6.48 8.10
CA CYS A 19 -31.24 7.71 8.24
C CYS A 19 -29.79 7.42 8.69
N LEU A 20 -29.59 6.50 9.63
CA LEU A 20 -28.25 6.08 10.04
C LEU A 20 -27.48 5.42 8.89
N SER A 21 -28.13 4.63 8.04
CA SER A 21 -27.48 4.01 6.89
C SER A 21 -26.99 5.04 5.85
N VAL A 22 -27.79 6.09 5.61
CA VAL A 22 -27.43 7.18 4.68
C VAL A 22 -26.30 8.03 5.25
N ILE A 23 -26.31 8.30 6.56
CA ILE A 23 -25.23 9.05 7.23
C ILE A 23 -23.93 8.24 7.22
N ILE A 24 -23.98 6.93 7.47
CA ILE A 24 -22.81 6.05 7.42
C ILE A 24 -22.27 5.95 5.99
N ALA A 25 -23.13 5.80 4.98
CA ALA A 25 -22.70 5.78 3.58
C ALA A 25 -22.08 7.13 3.15
N GLY A 26 -22.67 8.25 3.57
CA GLY A 26 -22.11 9.59 3.33
C GLY A 26 -20.78 9.81 4.04
N ALA A 27 -20.64 9.31 5.27
CA ALA A 27 -19.39 9.32 6.01
C ALA A 27 -18.32 8.46 5.33
N ILE A 28 -18.65 7.29 4.80
CA ILE A 28 -17.71 6.43 4.06
C ILE A 28 -17.24 7.09 2.75
N ILE A 29 -18.14 7.76 2.02
CA ILE A 29 -17.78 8.48 0.78
C ILE A 29 -16.91 9.71 1.09
N ALA A 30 -17.19 10.44 2.18
CA ALA A 30 -16.40 11.58 2.60
C ALA A 30 -15.07 11.19 3.26
N TYR A 31 -15.02 10.02 3.91
CA TYR A 31 -13.85 9.43 4.53
C TYR A 31 -13.11 8.57 3.50
N ASN A 32 -12.56 9.23 2.49
CA ASN A 32 -11.69 8.61 1.51
C ASN A 32 -10.22 8.80 1.95
N PRO A 33 -9.59 7.82 2.64
CA PRO A 33 -8.22 7.95 3.14
C PRO A 33 -7.15 7.93 2.04
N PHE A 34 -7.56 7.82 0.77
CA PHE A 34 -6.69 7.72 -0.41
C PHE A 34 -6.74 8.95 -1.34
N GLN A 35 -7.09 10.12 -0.83
CA GLN A 35 -6.67 11.35 -1.50
C GLN A 35 -5.20 11.57 -1.15
N GLU A 36 -4.30 10.90 -1.87
CA GLU A 36 -2.92 11.40 -2.01
C GLU A 36 -3.07 12.83 -2.51
N LYS A 37 -2.68 13.80 -1.68
CA LYS A 37 -2.43 15.15 -2.19
C LYS A 37 -1.39 14.95 -3.28
N GLU A 38 -1.78 15.20 -4.54
CA GLU A 38 -0.84 15.32 -5.64
C GLU A 38 0.17 16.38 -5.22
N ASP A 39 1.32 15.91 -4.75
CA ASP A 39 2.49 16.71 -4.49
C ASP A 39 2.99 17.09 -5.89
N ASP A 40 2.50 18.22 -6.37
CA ASP A 40 2.70 18.80 -7.71
C ASP A 40 4.15 19.15 -8.03
N ASN A 41 5.10 18.72 -7.19
CA ASN A 41 6.52 19.01 -7.27
C ASN A 41 7.44 17.79 -7.07
N VAL A 42 7.01 16.58 -7.44
CA VAL A 42 7.91 15.39 -7.40
C VAL A 42 8.07 14.75 -8.77
N PHE A 43 8.66 15.49 -9.70
CA PHE A 43 9.42 14.87 -10.78
C PHE A 43 10.90 14.82 -10.37
N LYS A 44 11.30 13.79 -9.62
CA LYS A 44 12.72 13.45 -9.38
C LYS A 44 13.13 12.33 -10.32
N PHE A 45 13.76 12.68 -11.45
CA PHE A 45 14.46 11.72 -12.29
C PHE A 45 15.52 10.97 -11.46
N PRO A 46 15.78 9.67 -11.73
CA PRO A 46 17.02 9.05 -11.26
C PRO A 46 18.20 9.89 -11.78
N SER A 47 19.13 10.20 -10.88
CA SER A 47 20.33 10.98 -11.19
C SER A 47 21.14 10.28 -12.28
N GLY A 48 20.91 10.68 -13.52
CA GLY A 48 21.52 10.10 -14.71
C GLY A 48 21.16 10.94 -15.92
N ILE A 49 21.83 12.09 -16.02
CA ILE A 49 21.72 13.12 -17.06
C ILE A 49 20.41 13.93 -16.95
N PRO A 50 20.45 15.21 -16.53
CA PRO A 50 19.25 16.07 -16.58
C PRO A 50 18.75 16.19 -18.03
N PRO A 51 17.46 16.49 -18.27
CA PRO A 51 17.05 16.91 -19.60
C PRO A 51 17.91 18.12 -19.94
N SER A 52 18.88 17.92 -20.83
CA SER A 52 19.40 19.04 -21.58
C SER A 52 18.18 19.56 -22.30
N LEU A 53 17.59 20.64 -21.77
CA LEU A 53 17.01 21.65 -22.63
C LEU A 53 17.95 21.72 -23.81
N GLY A 54 17.46 21.32 -24.99
CA GLY A 54 18.08 21.66 -26.24
C GLY A 54 18.03 23.18 -26.34
N MET A 55 18.79 23.85 -25.49
CA MET A 55 19.20 25.21 -25.66
C MET A 55 20.06 25.11 -26.91
N GLY A 56 19.43 25.42 -28.04
CA GLY A 56 20.12 25.59 -29.30
C GLY A 56 21.12 26.72 -29.11
N TYR A 57 22.32 26.39 -28.60
CA TYR A 57 23.48 27.20 -28.84
C TYR A 57 23.90 26.91 -30.28
N ALA A 58 23.17 27.49 -31.23
CA ALA A 58 23.84 27.95 -32.42
C ALA A 58 24.83 29.02 -31.93
N THR A 59 26.06 28.63 -31.64
CA THR A 59 27.15 29.59 -31.69
C THR A 59 27.18 30.06 -33.13
N SER A 60 26.73 31.29 -33.37
CA SER A 60 26.97 31.97 -34.64
C SER A 60 28.47 32.20 -34.72
N LEU A 61 29.18 31.25 -35.34
CA LEU A 61 30.52 31.47 -35.84
C LEU A 61 30.39 32.02 -37.26
N GLY A 62 29.99 33.28 -37.35
CA GLY A 62 30.02 34.05 -38.59
C GLY A 62 28.66 34.29 -39.24
N GLU A 63 28.59 35.42 -39.94
CA GLU A 63 27.48 35.93 -40.74
C GLU A 63 27.20 35.02 -41.94
N GLY A 64 26.64 33.84 -41.69
CA GLY A 64 26.27 32.85 -42.70
C GLY A 64 25.01 32.12 -42.30
N ASP A 65 23.98 32.23 -43.14
CA ASP A 65 22.67 31.66 -42.92
C ASP A 65 22.76 30.12 -42.87
N VAL A 66 22.65 29.55 -41.66
CA VAL A 66 22.78 28.10 -41.44
C VAL A 66 21.43 27.41 -41.67
N ASN A 67 21.31 26.68 -42.78
CA ASN A 67 20.15 25.85 -43.08
C ASN A 67 20.06 24.68 -42.09
N SER A 68 19.14 24.76 -41.12
CA SER A 68 18.90 23.69 -40.14
C SER A 68 17.43 23.29 -40.11
N ILE A 69 17.17 22.01 -39.86
CA ILE A 69 15.83 21.48 -39.61
C ILE A 69 15.82 20.98 -38.17
N GLN A 70 15.04 21.65 -37.32
CA GLN A 70 14.78 21.21 -35.96
C GLN A 70 13.48 20.42 -35.93
N VAL A 71 13.55 19.20 -35.41
CA VAL A 71 12.39 18.33 -35.23
C VAL A 71 12.27 17.99 -33.75
N SER A 72 11.09 18.19 -33.19
CA SER A 72 10.72 17.69 -31.87
C SER A 72 9.70 16.55 -32.05
N GLY A 73 9.89 15.48 -31.29
CA GLY A 73 8.97 14.35 -31.24
C GLY A 73 8.69 13.99 -29.79
N GLN A 74 7.42 13.75 -29.46
CA GLN A 74 7.00 13.25 -28.17
C GLN A 74 6.28 11.92 -28.37
N GLY A 75 6.72 10.89 -27.66
CA GLY A 75 6.06 9.58 -27.60
C GLY A 75 5.49 9.36 -26.21
N SER A 76 4.25 8.87 -26.16
CA SER A 76 3.63 8.38 -24.93
C SER A 76 3.12 6.96 -25.18
N VAL A 77 3.34 6.07 -24.22
CA VAL A 77 2.83 4.70 -24.26
C VAL A 77 2.23 4.37 -22.91
N SER A 78 1.04 3.76 -22.93
CA SER A 78 0.35 3.27 -21.75
C SER A 78 0.23 1.75 -21.83
N ALA A 79 0.42 1.07 -20.71
CA ALA A 79 0.28 -0.37 -20.60
C ALA A 79 -0.46 -0.74 -19.31
N THR A 80 -1.24 -1.82 -19.35
CA THR A 80 -1.89 -2.37 -18.15
C THR A 80 -0.87 -3.14 -17.33
N ALA A 81 -0.88 -2.96 -16.00
CA ALA A 81 -0.03 -3.74 -15.10
C ALA A 81 -0.42 -5.23 -15.15
N THR A 82 0.58 -6.12 -15.27
CA THR A 82 0.39 -7.56 -15.37
C THR A 82 0.97 -8.34 -14.18
N GLN A 83 1.57 -7.65 -13.21
CA GLN A 83 2.19 -8.25 -12.03
C GLN A 83 1.86 -7.41 -10.79
N ALA A 84 1.69 -8.09 -9.65
CA ALA A 84 1.62 -7.48 -8.33
C ALA A 84 2.56 -8.24 -7.37
N THR A 85 3.21 -7.51 -6.47
CA THR A 85 4.06 -8.09 -5.42
C THR A 85 3.44 -7.75 -4.07
N LEU A 86 3.23 -8.77 -3.24
CA LEU A 86 2.68 -8.63 -1.89
C LEU A 86 3.70 -9.17 -0.88
N THR A 87 3.92 -8.42 0.20
CA THR A 87 4.76 -8.84 1.33
C THR A 87 3.86 -9.08 2.54
N LEU A 88 3.84 -10.33 3.01
CA LEU A 88 3.13 -10.76 4.21
C LEU A 88 4.14 -11.21 5.26
N GLY A 89 3.78 -11.08 6.53
CA GLY A 89 4.62 -11.53 7.64
C GLY A 89 3.77 -11.89 8.85
N ALA A 90 4.31 -12.80 9.66
CA ALA A 90 3.76 -13.19 10.94
C ALA A 90 4.84 -13.08 12.01
N TRP A 91 4.44 -12.78 13.24
CA TRP A 91 5.31 -12.72 14.40
C TRP A 91 4.61 -13.44 15.54
N THR A 92 5.42 -14.05 16.38
CA THR A 92 5.00 -14.86 17.53
C THR A 92 5.89 -14.46 18.70
N GLU A 93 5.38 -14.61 19.91
CA GLU A 93 6.16 -14.33 21.11
C GLU A 93 6.07 -15.49 22.08
N ASP A 94 7.21 -15.90 22.63
CA ASP A 94 7.27 -16.90 23.68
C ASP A 94 8.46 -16.63 24.62
N PRO A 95 8.35 -16.96 25.93
CA PRO A 95 9.49 -16.94 26.86
C PRO A 95 10.69 -17.78 26.40
N VAL A 96 10.46 -18.82 25.59
CA VAL A 96 11.46 -19.73 25.04
C VAL A 96 11.62 -19.48 23.54
N ALA A 97 12.84 -19.17 23.11
CA ALA A 97 13.12 -18.86 21.70
C ALA A 97 12.72 -19.96 20.73
N ALA A 98 12.88 -21.23 21.13
CA ALA A 98 12.54 -22.37 20.28
C ALA A 98 11.03 -22.45 20.01
N GLU A 99 10.21 -22.27 21.04
CA GLU A 99 8.75 -22.29 20.94
C GLU A 99 8.25 -21.12 20.09
N ALA A 100 8.79 -19.90 20.32
CA ALA A 100 8.45 -18.73 19.50
C ALA A 100 8.70 -18.98 18.01
N VAL A 101 9.83 -19.60 17.66
CA VAL A 101 10.20 -19.91 16.28
C VAL A 101 9.36 -21.04 15.69
N GLU A 102 9.10 -22.10 16.47
CA GLU A 102 8.27 -23.23 16.03
C GLU A 102 6.83 -22.78 15.74
N ASP A 103 6.24 -22.01 16.64
CA ASP A 103 4.91 -21.43 16.44
C ASP A 103 4.88 -20.50 15.23
N ASN A 104 5.93 -19.71 15.00
CA ASN A 104 6.03 -18.86 13.82
C ASN A 104 6.02 -19.68 12.53
N ALA A 105 6.80 -20.76 12.52
CA ALA A 105 6.92 -21.64 11.37
C ALA A 105 5.58 -22.31 11.04
N LEU A 106 4.84 -22.76 12.06
CA LEU A 106 3.50 -23.34 11.89
C LEU A 106 2.50 -22.30 11.34
N LEU A 107 2.53 -21.08 11.88
CA LEU A 107 1.67 -19.99 11.43
C LEU A 107 1.98 -19.59 9.98
N MET A 108 3.26 -19.44 9.62
CA MET A 108 3.68 -19.13 8.26
C MET A 108 3.36 -20.26 7.28
N THR A 109 3.49 -21.52 7.70
CA THR A 109 3.07 -22.68 6.88
C THR A 109 1.58 -22.60 6.56
N SER A 110 0.75 -22.29 7.57
CA SER A 110 -0.69 -22.13 7.37
C SER A 110 -1.03 -20.99 6.39
N ILE A 111 -0.27 -19.89 6.43
CA ILE A 111 -0.42 -18.78 5.48
C ILE A 111 -0.04 -19.22 4.06
N ILE A 112 1.08 -19.94 3.90
CA ILE A 112 1.53 -20.46 2.60
C ILE A 112 0.48 -21.41 2.02
N ASP A 113 -0.05 -22.34 2.84
CA ASP A 113 -1.11 -23.27 2.42
C ASP A 113 -2.39 -22.55 1.98
N ALA A 114 -2.79 -21.50 2.71
CA ALA A 114 -3.94 -20.68 2.33
C ALA A 114 -3.72 -19.98 0.99
N ILE A 115 -2.52 -19.44 0.74
CA ILE A 115 -2.16 -18.78 -0.52
C ILE A 115 -2.14 -19.78 -1.68
N MET A 116 -1.54 -20.96 -1.47
CA MET A 116 -1.56 -22.04 -2.46
C MET A 116 -2.99 -22.51 -2.76
N GLY A 117 -3.86 -22.55 -1.73
CA GLY A 117 -5.29 -22.83 -1.87
C GLY A 117 -6.05 -21.83 -2.75
N LEU A 118 -5.54 -20.62 -2.95
CA LEU A 118 -6.08 -19.62 -3.87
C LEU A 118 -5.59 -19.81 -5.33
N GLY A 119 -4.75 -20.82 -5.58
CA GLY A 119 -4.22 -21.13 -6.91
C GLY A 119 -2.92 -20.38 -7.26
N ILE A 120 -2.23 -19.82 -6.27
CA ILE A 120 -0.90 -19.22 -6.44
C ILE A 120 0.14 -20.33 -6.32
N GLU A 121 0.97 -20.49 -7.34
CA GLU A 121 2.04 -21.49 -7.37
C GLU A 121 3.12 -21.19 -6.31
N GLU A 122 3.67 -22.24 -5.70
CA GLU A 122 4.71 -22.15 -4.67
C GLU A 122 5.95 -21.38 -5.18
N ASP A 123 6.30 -21.50 -6.46
CA ASP A 123 7.45 -20.80 -7.07
C ASP A 123 7.30 -19.26 -7.11
N LYS A 124 6.08 -18.75 -6.90
CA LYS A 124 5.75 -17.32 -6.77
C LYS A 124 5.84 -16.84 -5.33
N ILE A 125 5.99 -17.73 -4.36
CA ILE A 125 6.07 -17.41 -2.93
C ILE A 125 7.54 -17.43 -2.51
N LYS A 126 8.00 -16.37 -1.85
CA LYS A 126 9.39 -16.25 -1.39
C LYS A 126 9.46 -15.65 0.00
N THR A 127 10.22 -16.28 0.88
CA THR A 127 10.59 -15.70 2.18
C THR A 127 11.66 -14.65 1.96
N VAL A 128 11.38 -13.41 2.36
CA VAL A 128 12.28 -12.26 2.16
C VAL A 128 13.11 -11.95 3.41
N THR A 129 12.50 -12.07 4.59
CA THR A 129 13.12 -11.68 5.86
C THR A 129 12.70 -12.66 6.95
N TYR A 130 13.66 -13.05 7.78
CA TYR A 130 13.44 -13.80 9.01
C TYR A 130 14.34 -13.21 10.10
N SER A 131 13.76 -12.91 11.26
CA SER A 131 14.47 -12.30 12.38
C SER A 131 13.89 -12.77 13.70
N VAL A 132 14.77 -13.01 14.68
CA VAL A 132 14.40 -13.28 16.06
C VAL A 132 15.13 -12.28 16.95
N SER A 133 14.40 -11.72 17.89
CA SER A 133 14.82 -10.67 18.80
C SER A 133 14.38 -11.00 20.22
N THR A 134 15.19 -10.62 21.21
CA THR A 134 14.86 -10.79 22.63
C THR A 134 13.99 -9.64 23.12
N ASN A 135 12.95 -9.96 23.86
CA ASN A 135 12.16 -9.01 24.62
C ASN A 135 12.77 -8.84 26.03
N TYR A 136 13.07 -7.60 26.40
CA TYR A 136 13.73 -7.26 27.66
C TYR A 136 12.80 -6.48 28.59
N ASP A 137 12.75 -6.91 29.84
CA ASP A 137 12.32 -6.06 30.94
C ASP A 137 13.50 -5.22 31.40
N TRP A 138 13.41 -3.91 31.20
CA TRP A 138 14.47 -2.96 31.53
C TRP A 138 14.52 -2.63 33.03
N GLU A 139 13.42 -2.79 33.76
CA GLU A 139 13.37 -2.60 35.22
C GLU A 139 14.03 -3.78 35.93
N ALA A 140 13.65 -5.00 35.53
CA ALA A 140 14.21 -6.24 36.05
C ALA A 140 15.60 -6.56 35.47
N ARG A 141 16.01 -5.87 34.39
CA ARG A 141 17.22 -6.16 33.60
C ARG A 141 17.30 -7.63 33.17
N ALA A 142 16.18 -8.18 32.75
CA ALA A 142 16.02 -9.59 32.43
C ALA A 142 15.40 -9.78 31.05
N VAL A 143 15.75 -10.88 30.38
CA VAL A 143 15.05 -11.34 29.18
C VAL A 143 13.72 -11.95 29.63
N ILE A 144 12.62 -11.47 29.07
CA ILE A 144 11.27 -11.95 29.37
C ILE A 144 10.67 -12.79 28.23
N GLY A 145 11.26 -12.74 27.04
CA GLY A 145 10.90 -13.64 25.95
C GLY A 145 11.59 -13.31 24.63
N TYR A 146 11.04 -13.85 23.55
CA TYR A 146 11.58 -13.78 22.20
C TYR A 146 10.46 -13.47 21.20
N ARG A 147 10.82 -12.75 20.13
CA ARG A 147 9.96 -12.32 19.04
C ARG A 147 10.69 -12.31 17.70
#